data_AF-A0A7C2QVB6-F1
#
_entry.id   AF-A0A7C2QVB6-F1
#
_cell.length_a   1.000
_cell.length_b   1.000
_cell.length_c   1.000
_cell.angle_alpha   90.00
_cell.angle_beta   90.00
_cell.angle_gamma   90.00
#
_symmetry.space_group_name_H-M   'P 1'
#
loop_
_entity.id
_entity.type
_entity.pdbx_description
1 polymer ?
#
loop_
_entity_poly.entity_id
_entity_poly.type
_entity_poly.pdbx_seq_one_letter_code
_entity_poly.pdbx_strand_id
1 'polypeptide(L)'
;MSDETAPASVPEWGGDRRQGDRRGGFRDRRRPPPPWRRPWALIAYGAVGTLALLLVLLTALRQRREPVPVVSEGASATAGGAPAAGPPVPVEPGPAEAAYSAADFERLIAEGDAAVGRRVRAVLLCEPIVPIALRPREPAPRQLAALADSAGRVPGARCRWAQEGDMPGEEFLLVVPPSLAEAFARSPTVRVQFVERRRVHAELIWLGRLPALSLRTVGILDRVLR
;
A
#
# COMPACT_ATOMS: atom_id res chain seq x y z
N MET A 1 96.02 10.64 19.16
CA MET A 1 96.49 9.26 18.90
C MET A 1 95.38 8.59 18.14
N SER A 2 95.71 8.19 16.92
CA SER A 2 94.82 7.64 15.91
C SER A 2 94.39 6.22 16.28
N ASP A 3 93.11 5.90 16.09
CA ASP A 3 92.68 4.54 15.82
C ASP A 3 91.99 4.52 14.46
N GLU A 4 92.69 3.89 13.54
CA GLU A 4 92.24 3.35 12.27
C GLU A 4 91.60 1.99 12.59
N THR A 5 90.45 1.62 11.99
CA THR A 5 90.17 0.27 11.44
C THR A 5 88.68 0.08 11.05
N ALA A 6 88.51 -0.10 9.74
CA ALA A 6 87.55 -0.91 8.97
C ALA A 6 86.04 -0.55 8.85
N PRO A 7 85.48 -0.67 7.62
CA PRO A 7 84.05 -0.51 7.35
C PRO A 7 83.26 -1.77 7.75
N ALA A 8 82.15 -1.57 8.45
CA ALA A 8 81.19 -2.62 8.73
C ALA A 8 80.50 -3.06 7.43
N SER A 9 80.59 -4.37 7.18
CA SER A 9 79.97 -5.12 6.10
C SER A 9 78.45 -4.96 6.05
N VAL A 10 77.90 -4.84 4.84
CA VAL A 10 76.46 -4.84 4.58
C VAL A 10 75.93 -6.27 4.72
N PRO A 11 74.96 -6.54 5.60
CA PRO A 11 74.29 -7.83 5.62
C PRO A 11 73.25 -7.87 4.49
N GLU A 12 73.62 -8.53 3.39
CA GLU A 12 72.69 -9.04 2.38
C GLU A 12 71.88 -10.18 3.01
N TRP A 13 70.66 -9.87 3.45
CA TRP A 13 69.69 -10.87 3.89
C TRP A 13 68.42 -10.72 3.09
N GLY A 14 68.21 -11.75 2.27
CA GLY A 14 67.10 -11.89 1.35
C GLY A 14 65.75 -12.01 2.04
N GLY A 15 64.71 -11.93 1.20
CA GLY A 15 63.36 -12.26 1.60
C GLY A 15 62.33 -11.55 0.76
N ASP A 16 62.14 -12.04 -0.47
CA ASP A 16 61.06 -11.63 -1.35
C ASP A 16 59.70 -11.84 -0.65
N ARG A 17 59.10 -10.76 -0.13
CA ARG A 17 57.86 -10.77 0.69
C ARG A 17 56.59 -10.99 -0.15
N ARG A 18 56.69 -11.52 -1.38
CA ARG A 18 55.56 -11.60 -2.33
C ARG A 18 55.09 -13.02 -2.64
N GLN A 19 55.30 -13.98 -1.73
CA GLN A 19 54.92 -15.39 -1.99
C GLN A 19 54.02 -16.06 -0.94
N GLY A 20 53.45 -15.30 0.01
CA GLY A 20 52.61 -15.85 1.10
C GLY A 20 51.10 -15.92 0.86
N ASP A 21 50.52 -15.07 0.01
CA ASP A 21 49.08 -14.75 0.12
C ASP A 21 48.14 -15.41 -0.92
N ARG A 22 48.59 -16.47 -1.60
CA ARG A 22 47.75 -17.17 -2.61
C ARG A 22 47.23 -18.55 -2.20
N ARG A 23 47.36 -18.94 -0.93
CA ARG A 23 46.93 -20.28 -0.46
C ARG A 23 45.84 -20.30 0.62
N GLY A 24 45.10 -19.21 0.80
CA GLY A 24 43.94 -19.16 1.73
C GLY A 24 42.56 -19.34 1.08
N GLY A 25 42.45 -19.40 -0.25
CA GLY A 25 41.17 -19.14 -0.94
C GLY A 25 40.39 -20.35 -1.50
N PHE A 26 40.75 -21.60 -1.20
CA PHE A 26 40.15 -22.76 -1.87
C PHE A 26 39.38 -23.76 -0.98
N ARG A 27 39.32 -23.56 0.35
CA ARG A 27 38.59 -24.48 1.25
C ARG A 27 37.21 -24.01 1.72
N ASP A 28 36.81 -22.76 1.43
CA ASP A 28 35.51 -22.22 1.89
C ASP A 28 34.33 -22.38 0.92
N ARG A 29 34.49 -23.08 -0.21
CA ARG A 29 33.43 -23.24 -1.23
C ARG A 29 32.61 -24.54 -1.11
N ARG A 30 32.41 -25.07 0.11
CA ARG A 30 31.53 -26.24 0.32
C ARG A 30 30.57 -26.08 1.50
N ARG A 31 29.97 -24.89 1.66
CA ARG A 31 28.68 -24.82 2.36
C ARG A 31 27.62 -25.30 1.37
N PRO A 32 26.89 -26.40 1.64
CA PRO A 32 25.80 -26.81 0.77
C PRO A 32 24.84 -25.61 0.60
N PRO A 33 24.32 -25.36 -0.61
CA PRO A 33 23.35 -24.29 -0.80
C PRO A 33 22.22 -24.50 0.20
N PRO A 34 21.76 -23.43 0.86
CA PRO A 34 20.73 -23.57 1.87
C PRO A 34 19.51 -24.26 1.25
N PRO A 35 18.82 -25.14 2.01
CA PRO A 35 17.87 -26.11 1.46
C PRO A 35 16.74 -25.48 0.64
N TRP A 36 16.39 -24.22 0.90
CA TRP A 36 15.39 -23.44 0.18
C TRP A 36 15.80 -23.00 -1.24
N ARG A 37 17.08 -23.13 -1.63
CA ARG A 37 17.58 -22.82 -3.00
C ARG A 37 17.61 -24.01 -3.94
N ARG A 38 17.16 -25.19 -3.50
CA ARG A 38 17.08 -26.38 -4.36
C ARG A 38 15.85 -26.24 -5.29
N PRO A 39 15.94 -26.60 -6.57
CA PRO A 39 14.82 -26.46 -7.52
C PRO A 39 13.57 -27.25 -7.07
N TRP A 40 13.74 -28.36 -6.37
CA TRP A 40 12.64 -29.13 -5.77
C TRP A 40 11.86 -28.37 -4.69
N ALA A 41 12.49 -27.41 -3.99
CA ALA A 41 11.81 -26.58 -3.01
C ALA A 41 10.77 -25.66 -3.66
N LEU A 42 11.06 -25.14 -4.86
CA LEU A 42 10.10 -24.32 -5.63
C LEU A 42 8.88 -25.14 -6.07
N ILE A 43 9.09 -26.41 -6.44
CA ILE A 43 8.00 -27.34 -6.77
C ILE A 43 7.14 -27.61 -5.53
N ALA A 44 7.77 -27.80 -4.36
CA ALA A 44 7.06 -28.02 -3.10
C ALA A 44 6.24 -26.77 -2.68
N TYR A 45 6.80 -25.56 -2.78
CA TYR A 45 6.05 -24.34 -2.49
C TYR A 45 4.88 -24.11 -3.45
N GLY A 46 5.08 -24.42 -4.74
CA GLY A 46 4.01 -24.39 -5.73
C GLY A 46 2.87 -25.38 -5.41
N ALA A 47 3.22 -26.62 -5.04
CA ALA A 47 2.24 -27.64 -4.67
C ALA A 47 1.48 -27.31 -3.38
N VAL A 48 2.15 -26.74 -2.38
CA VAL A 48 1.51 -26.29 -1.13
C VAL A 48 0.58 -25.09 -1.40
N GLY A 49 1.02 -24.14 -2.24
CA GLY A 49 0.20 -22.98 -2.62
C GLY A 49 -1.06 -23.38 -3.40
N THR A 50 -0.95 -24.30 -4.36
CA THR A 50 -2.12 -24.81 -5.09
C THR A 50 -3.05 -25.61 -4.19
N LEU A 51 -2.52 -26.44 -3.29
CA LEU A 51 -3.33 -27.17 -2.31
C LEU A 51 -4.10 -26.22 -1.39
N ALA A 52 -3.46 -25.17 -0.88
CA ALA A 52 -4.10 -24.17 -0.04
C ALA A 52 -5.22 -23.44 -0.79
N LEU A 53 -4.98 -23.04 -2.04
CA LEU A 53 -5.98 -22.41 -2.90
C LEU A 53 -7.18 -23.35 -3.14
N LEU A 54 -6.92 -24.63 -3.39
CA LEU A 54 -7.94 -25.65 -3.63
C LEU A 54 -8.79 -25.89 -2.38
N LEU A 55 -8.18 -25.90 -1.20
CA LEU A 55 -8.90 -26.02 0.08
C LEU A 55 -9.81 -24.82 0.32
N VAL A 56 -9.34 -23.59 0.08
CA VAL A 56 -10.16 -22.37 0.21
C VAL A 56 -11.34 -22.40 -0.77
N LEU A 57 -11.10 -22.80 -2.02
CA LEU A 57 -12.15 -22.91 -3.04
C LEU A 57 -13.18 -23.98 -2.66
N LEU A 58 -12.73 -25.13 -2.16
CA LEU A 58 -13.61 -26.21 -1.69
C LEU A 58 -14.45 -25.78 -0.49
N THR A 59 -13.89 -25.02 0.46
CA THR A 59 -14.66 -24.49 1.60
C THR A 59 -15.70 -23.46 1.14
N ALA A 60 -15.36 -22.58 0.21
CA ALA A 60 -16.28 -21.58 -0.34
C ALA A 60 -17.44 -22.23 -1.13
N LEU A 61 -17.14 -23.30 -1.88
CA LEU A 61 -18.16 -24.06 -2.61
C LEU A 61 -19.04 -24.91 -1.68
N ARG A 62 -18.52 -25.38 -0.54
CA ARG A 62 -19.30 -26.11 0.47
C ARG A 62 -20.26 -25.20 1.25
N GLN A 63 -19.85 -23.97 1.58
CA GLN A 63 -20.72 -23.00 2.26
C GLN A 63 -21.92 -22.56 1.42
N ARG A 64 -21.86 -22.69 0.08
CA ARG A 64 -23.01 -22.44 -0.80
C ARG A 64 -24.08 -23.54 -0.77
N ARG A 65 -23.90 -24.61 0.00
CA ARG A 65 -24.84 -25.76 0.09
C ARG A 65 -25.56 -25.89 1.43
N GLU A 66 -25.61 -24.86 2.26
CA GLU A 66 -26.49 -24.90 3.44
C GLU A 66 -27.95 -24.57 3.03
N PRO A 67 -28.91 -25.49 3.26
CA PRO A 67 -30.33 -25.20 3.15
C PRO A 67 -30.74 -24.23 4.26
N VAL A 68 -31.42 -23.16 3.89
CA VAL A 68 -32.01 -22.18 4.81
C VAL A 68 -32.92 -22.93 5.81
N PRO A 69 -32.73 -22.79 7.14
CA PRO A 69 -33.66 -23.35 8.10
C PRO A 69 -34.99 -22.60 8.02
N VAL A 70 -36.07 -23.35 7.75
CA VAL A 70 -37.44 -22.89 7.94
C VAL A 70 -37.68 -22.82 9.45
N VAL A 71 -37.83 -21.61 9.97
CA VAL A 71 -38.42 -21.37 11.29
C VAL A 71 -39.78 -20.73 11.05
N SER A 72 -40.84 -21.49 11.35
CA SER A 72 -42.23 -21.04 11.38
C SER A 72 -42.59 -20.48 12.76
N GLU A 73 -43.65 -19.65 12.76
CA GLU A 73 -44.46 -19.14 13.88
C GLU A 73 -43.96 -17.83 14.55
N GLY A 74 -44.72 -16.72 14.55
CA GLY A 74 -46.08 -16.53 14.06
C GLY A 74 -46.62 -15.09 14.19
N ALA A 75 -47.84 -14.95 13.66
CA ALA A 75 -48.87 -13.93 13.87
C ALA A 75 -48.74 -12.53 13.21
N SER A 76 -49.55 -12.39 12.15
CA SER A 76 -50.41 -11.24 11.78
C SER A 76 -49.79 -9.86 11.53
N ALA A 77 -49.77 -9.44 10.27
CA ALA A 77 -50.81 -8.55 9.72
C ALA A 77 -50.50 -8.14 8.27
N THR A 78 -51.45 -8.49 7.39
CA THR A 78 -51.94 -7.76 6.21
C THR A 78 -50.98 -7.39 5.07
N ALA A 79 -51.28 -7.96 3.90
CA ALA A 79 -50.73 -7.63 2.61
C ALA A 79 -50.90 -6.14 2.25
N GLY A 80 -49.83 -5.53 1.75
CA GLY A 80 -49.88 -4.19 1.17
C GLY A 80 -48.53 -3.75 0.61
N GLY A 81 -48.40 -3.79 -0.72
CA GLY A 81 -47.45 -2.97 -1.48
C GLY A 81 -46.02 -3.50 -1.58
N ALA A 82 -45.58 -3.78 -2.80
CA ALA A 82 -44.16 -3.85 -3.14
C ALA A 82 -43.45 -2.59 -2.62
N PRO A 83 -42.28 -2.69 -1.94
CA PRO A 83 -41.50 -1.51 -1.66
C PRO A 83 -40.93 -1.02 -2.99
N ALA A 84 -41.47 0.10 -3.48
CA ALA A 84 -40.80 0.92 -4.45
C ALA A 84 -39.38 1.17 -3.94
N ALA A 85 -38.38 0.90 -4.79
CA ALA A 85 -37.00 1.26 -4.53
C ALA A 85 -36.93 2.77 -4.26
N GLY A 86 -36.91 3.12 -2.97
CA GLY A 86 -36.72 4.49 -2.54
C GLY A 86 -35.38 5.00 -3.06
N PRO A 87 -35.25 6.30 -3.32
CA PRO A 87 -33.94 6.89 -3.63
C PRO A 87 -32.94 6.52 -2.52
N PRO A 88 -31.64 6.35 -2.84
CA PRO A 88 -30.64 5.99 -1.84
C PRO A 88 -30.71 6.98 -0.69
N VAL A 89 -30.94 6.46 0.52
CA VAL A 89 -30.96 7.24 1.75
C VAL A 89 -29.65 8.02 1.83
N PRO A 90 -29.68 9.35 2.03
CA PRO A 90 -28.46 10.12 2.25
C PRO A 90 -27.77 9.55 3.49
N VAL A 91 -26.61 8.93 3.30
CA VAL A 91 -25.74 8.52 4.42
C VAL A 91 -25.30 9.82 5.08
N GLU A 92 -25.87 10.14 6.24
CA GLU A 92 -25.34 11.21 7.08
C GLU A 92 -23.87 10.89 7.37
N PRO A 93 -22.94 11.85 7.17
CA PRO A 93 -21.54 11.62 7.49
C PRO A 93 -21.40 11.40 8.99
N GLY A 94 -21.26 10.13 9.40
CA GLY A 94 -20.93 9.77 10.77
C GLY A 94 -19.60 10.40 11.23
N PRO A 95 -19.27 10.32 12.54
CA PRO A 95 -18.03 10.86 13.07
C PRO A 95 -16.83 10.27 12.33
N ALA A 96 -15.85 11.13 12.01
CA ALA A 96 -14.68 10.71 11.25
C ALA A 96 -13.91 9.62 12.00
N GLU A 97 -13.73 8.46 11.36
CA GLU A 97 -13.04 7.33 11.96
C GLU A 97 -11.53 7.49 11.78
N ALA A 98 -10.77 7.25 12.84
CA ALA A 98 -9.33 7.20 12.80
C ALA A 98 -8.87 5.95 12.03
N ALA A 99 -8.09 6.12 10.97
CA ALA A 99 -7.37 5.04 10.31
C ALA A 99 -5.88 5.37 10.31
N TYR A 100 -5.21 5.13 11.44
CA TYR A 100 -3.79 5.44 11.57
C TYR A 100 -2.90 4.19 11.47
N SER A 101 -3.48 2.99 11.49
CA SER A 101 -2.76 1.73 11.40
C SER A 101 -2.92 1.02 10.06
N ALA A 102 -2.02 0.07 9.79
CA ALA A 102 -2.13 -0.83 8.64
C ALA A 102 -3.45 -1.61 8.65
N ALA A 103 -3.88 -2.09 9.83
CA ALA A 103 -5.11 -2.84 10.00
C ALA A 103 -6.35 -2.01 9.66
N ASP A 104 -6.37 -0.73 10.05
CA ASP A 104 -7.49 0.17 9.74
C ASP A 104 -7.59 0.43 8.23
N PHE A 105 -6.44 0.58 7.57
CA PHE A 105 -6.40 0.75 6.12
C PHE A 105 -6.83 -0.51 5.37
N GLU A 106 -6.32 -1.67 5.77
CA GLU A 106 -6.73 -2.96 5.18
C GLU A 106 -8.23 -3.20 5.37
N ARG A 107 -8.77 -2.85 6.53
CA ARG A 107 -10.22 -2.90 6.79
C ARG A 107 -11.00 -1.98 5.86
N LEU A 108 -10.56 -0.72 5.69
CA LEU A 108 -11.20 0.23 4.76
C LEU A 108 -11.17 -0.26 3.31
N ILE A 109 -10.07 -0.89 2.88
CA ILE A 109 -9.98 -1.51 1.55
C ILE A 109 -10.90 -2.72 1.45
N ALA A 110 -10.95 -3.56 2.49
CA ALA A 110 -11.77 -4.76 2.52
C ALA A 110 -13.27 -4.44 2.50
N GLU A 111 -13.69 -3.37 3.19
CA GLU A 111 -15.06 -2.87 3.15
C GLU A 111 -15.45 -2.32 1.76
N GLY A 112 -14.48 -1.80 1.00
CA GLY A 112 -14.66 -1.42 -0.40
C GLY A 112 -15.82 -0.44 -0.61
N ASP A 113 -16.87 -0.90 -1.29
CA ASP A 113 -18.06 -0.11 -1.61
C ASP A 113 -18.92 0.20 -0.37
N ALA A 114 -18.87 -0.66 0.67
CA ALA A 114 -19.59 -0.43 1.92
C ALA A 114 -19.03 0.76 2.72
N ALA A 115 -17.77 1.13 2.46
CA ALA A 115 -17.12 2.27 3.10
C ALA A 115 -17.30 3.61 2.34
N VAL A 116 -17.97 3.60 1.19
CA VAL A 116 -18.14 4.81 0.36
C VAL A 116 -18.91 5.88 1.12
N GLY A 117 -18.40 7.11 1.10
CA GLY A 117 -18.95 8.25 1.81
C GLY A 117 -18.50 8.40 3.27
N ARG A 118 -17.78 7.41 3.82
CA ARG A 118 -17.23 7.51 5.19
C ARG A 118 -16.13 8.56 5.26
N ARG A 119 -16.07 9.27 6.39
CA ARG A 119 -14.99 10.19 6.72
C ARG A 119 -13.89 9.45 7.46
N VAL A 120 -12.66 9.58 6.98
CA VAL A 120 -11.49 8.90 7.52
C VAL A 120 -10.41 9.91 7.86
N ARG A 121 -9.86 9.82 9.06
CA ARG A 121 -8.67 10.60 9.47
C ARG A 121 -7.42 9.77 9.29
N ALA A 122 -6.43 10.36 8.63
CA ALA A 122 -5.25 9.68 8.15
C ALA A 122 -4.01 10.59 8.19
N VAL A 123 -2.84 9.97 8.21
CA VAL A 123 -1.57 10.65 7.86
C VAL A 123 -1.09 10.05 6.55
N LEU A 124 -0.87 10.91 5.55
CA LEU A 124 -0.61 10.52 4.17
C LEU A 124 0.73 11.06 3.69
N LEU A 125 1.37 10.34 2.78
CA LEU A 125 2.57 10.72 2.06
C LEU A 125 2.24 10.91 0.58
N CYS A 126 2.03 12.16 0.20
CA CYS A 126 1.48 12.53 -1.10
C CYS A 126 2.49 13.20 -2.02
N GLU A 127 2.45 12.88 -3.31
CA GLU A 127 3.13 13.64 -4.35
C GLU A 127 2.46 15.02 -4.57
N PRO A 128 3.09 15.95 -5.31
CA PRO A 128 2.45 17.21 -5.70
C PRO A 128 1.13 17.00 -6.46
N ILE A 129 0.23 17.98 -6.37
CA ILE A 129 -1.06 17.96 -7.08
C ILE A 129 -0.79 18.02 -8.59
N VAL A 130 -1.41 17.10 -9.33
CA VAL A 130 -1.39 17.05 -10.79
C VAL A 130 -2.81 16.90 -11.32
N PRO A 131 -3.12 17.40 -12.53
CA PRO A 131 -4.43 17.20 -13.14
C PRO A 131 -4.57 15.74 -13.64
N ILE A 132 -5.65 15.07 -13.25
CA ILE A 132 -5.90 13.65 -13.56
C ILE A 132 -7.21 13.50 -14.32
N ALA A 133 -7.15 12.93 -15.51
CA ALA A 133 -8.34 12.69 -16.33
C ALA A 133 -9.23 11.59 -15.72
N LEU A 134 -10.53 11.89 -15.64
CA LEU A 134 -11.57 10.91 -15.36
C LEU A 134 -11.81 10.07 -16.62
N ARG A 135 -11.90 8.74 -16.49
CA ARG A 135 -12.23 7.89 -17.64
C ARG A 135 -13.70 8.09 -18.03
N PRO A 136 -14.01 8.34 -19.29
CA PRO A 136 -15.37 8.66 -19.74
C PRO A 136 -16.33 7.47 -19.79
N ARG A 137 -15.85 6.23 -19.60
CA ARG A 137 -16.67 5.02 -19.76
C ARG A 137 -17.56 4.69 -18.56
N GLU A 138 -17.32 5.30 -17.41
CA GLU A 138 -18.13 5.08 -16.20
C GLU A 138 -18.52 6.42 -15.57
N PRO A 139 -19.77 6.56 -15.09
CA PRO A 139 -20.19 7.79 -14.42
C PRO A 139 -19.40 7.96 -13.12
N ALA A 140 -18.62 9.04 -13.04
CA ALA A 140 -17.95 9.42 -11.81
C ALA A 140 -18.98 9.70 -10.69
N PRO A 141 -18.66 9.39 -9.42
CA PRO A 141 -19.48 9.82 -8.29
C PRO A 141 -19.75 11.33 -8.36
N ARG A 142 -20.95 11.77 -7.96
CA ARG A 142 -21.35 13.19 -8.06
C ARG A 142 -20.35 14.13 -7.38
N GLN A 143 -19.78 13.72 -6.24
CA GLN A 143 -18.78 14.51 -5.52
C GLN A 143 -17.51 14.72 -6.35
N LEU A 144 -17.11 13.73 -7.16
CA LEU A 144 -15.94 13.80 -8.02
C LEU A 144 -16.22 14.61 -9.29
N ALA A 145 -17.40 14.43 -9.89
CA ALA A 145 -17.82 15.17 -11.06
C ALA A 145 -17.91 16.68 -10.80
N ALA A 146 -18.32 17.09 -9.58
CA ALA A 146 -18.37 18.50 -9.18
C ALA A 146 -16.99 19.17 -9.07
N LEU A 147 -15.90 18.39 -9.00
CA LEU A 147 -14.53 18.87 -8.91
C LEU A 147 -13.78 18.82 -10.24
N ALA A 148 -14.40 18.28 -11.29
CA ALA A 148 -13.79 18.17 -12.60
C ALA A 148 -13.74 19.52 -13.32
N ASP A 149 -12.62 19.80 -13.99
CA ASP A 149 -12.50 20.93 -14.91
C ASP A 149 -13.33 20.69 -16.19
N SER A 150 -13.41 21.69 -17.06
CA SER A 150 -14.11 21.60 -18.34
C SER A 150 -13.54 20.53 -19.29
N ALA A 151 -12.33 20.02 -19.02
CA ALA A 151 -11.69 18.94 -19.75
C ALA A 151 -11.87 17.58 -19.07
N GLY A 152 -12.70 17.47 -18.02
CA GLY A 152 -12.96 16.23 -17.30
C GLY A 152 -11.78 15.77 -16.43
N ARG A 153 -10.96 16.69 -15.94
CA ARG A 153 -9.79 16.41 -15.09
C ARG A 153 -10.02 16.91 -13.68
N VAL A 154 -9.56 16.15 -12.70
CA VAL A 154 -9.63 16.52 -11.29
C VAL A 154 -8.21 16.80 -10.75
N PRO A 155 -8.05 17.79 -9.85
CA PRO A 155 -6.80 17.97 -9.12
C PRO A 155 -6.57 16.77 -8.20
N GLY A 156 -5.54 15.97 -8.47
CA GLY A 156 -5.25 14.77 -7.71
C GLY A 156 -3.78 14.64 -7.31
N ALA A 157 -3.53 13.97 -6.21
CA ALA A 157 -2.21 13.63 -5.71
C ALA A 157 -2.13 12.12 -5.46
N ARG A 158 -1.02 11.50 -5.86
CA ARG A 158 -0.74 10.10 -5.54
C ARG A 158 -0.26 10.03 -4.10
N CYS A 159 -1.01 9.32 -3.26
CA CYS A 159 -0.75 9.24 -1.84
C CYS A 159 -0.50 7.81 -1.40
N ARG A 160 0.27 7.68 -0.34
CA ARG A 160 0.47 6.44 0.42
C ARG A 160 0.15 6.71 1.87
N TRP A 161 -0.29 5.70 2.61
CA TRP A 161 -0.46 5.83 4.05
C TRP A 161 0.90 5.99 4.71
N ALA A 162 1.01 6.94 5.63
CA ALA A 162 2.17 7.07 6.49
C ALA A 162 2.09 5.98 7.57
N GLN A 163 2.45 4.74 7.21
CA GLN A 163 2.64 3.68 8.20
C GLN A 163 3.97 3.86 8.93
N GLU A 164 3.99 3.48 10.19
CA GLU A 164 5.19 3.39 11.00
C GLU A 164 5.96 2.11 10.61
N GLY A 165 6.70 2.18 9.49
CA GLY A 165 7.47 1.05 8.96
C GLY A 165 7.76 1.17 7.47
N ASP A 166 8.84 0.53 7.03
CA ASP A 166 9.38 0.60 5.66
C ASP A 166 8.62 -0.27 4.63
N MET A 167 7.36 -0.63 4.94
CA MET A 167 6.58 -1.52 4.08
C MET A 167 6.00 -0.76 2.88
N PRO A 168 5.97 -1.37 1.68
CA PRO A 168 5.36 -0.78 0.50
C PRO A 168 3.83 -0.71 0.64
N GLY A 169 3.29 0.32 1.32
CA GLY A 169 1.86 0.60 1.34
C GLY A 169 1.29 0.89 -0.05
N GLU A 170 0.07 0.41 -0.32
CA GLU A 170 -0.66 0.61 -1.59
C GLU A 170 -0.81 2.10 -1.93
N GLU A 171 -0.59 2.45 -3.20
CA GLU A 171 -0.83 3.80 -3.69
C GLU A 171 -2.31 4.01 -3.95
N PHE A 172 -2.84 5.14 -3.50
CA PHE A 172 -4.21 5.54 -3.77
C PHE A 172 -4.24 6.99 -4.24
N LEU A 173 -5.35 7.37 -4.88
CA LEU A 173 -5.52 8.73 -5.37
C LEU A 173 -6.29 9.58 -4.37
N LEU A 174 -5.66 10.68 -3.95
CA LEU A 174 -6.33 11.73 -3.20
C LEU A 174 -6.73 12.86 -4.15
N VAL A 175 -8.02 13.09 -4.32
CA VAL A 175 -8.55 14.24 -5.05
C VAL A 175 -8.57 15.43 -4.10
N VAL A 176 -7.93 16.53 -4.49
CA VAL A 176 -7.69 17.70 -3.65
C VAL A 176 -8.54 18.86 -4.16
N PRO A 177 -9.65 19.23 -3.49
CA PRO A 177 -10.46 20.36 -3.89
C PRO A 177 -9.62 21.65 -4.03
N PRO A 178 -9.92 22.54 -5.01
CA PRO A 178 -9.16 23.77 -5.21
C PRO A 178 -9.05 24.65 -3.96
N SER A 179 -10.10 24.67 -3.13
CA SER A 179 -10.14 25.39 -1.86
C SER A 179 -9.12 24.90 -0.82
N LEU A 180 -8.63 23.66 -0.96
CA LEU A 180 -7.67 23.03 -0.05
C LEU A 180 -6.27 22.90 -0.65
N ALA A 181 -6.09 23.26 -1.93
CA ALA A 181 -4.82 23.10 -2.63
C ALA A 181 -3.66 23.87 -1.97
N GLU A 182 -3.91 25.09 -1.48
CA GLU A 182 -2.89 25.89 -0.80
C GLU A 182 -2.54 25.30 0.59
N ALA A 183 -3.53 24.79 1.31
CA ALA A 183 -3.29 24.10 2.59
C ALA A 183 -2.45 22.83 2.40
N PHE A 184 -2.77 22.04 1.37
CA PHE A 184 -1.99 20.87 0.96
C PHE A 184 -0.55 21.24 0.56
N ALA A 185 -0.37 22.31 -0.22
CA ALA A 185 0.93 22.78 -0.66
C ALA A 185 1.82 23.31 0.47
N ARG A 186 1.23 23.70 1.61
CA ARG A 186 1.96 24.10 2.83
C ARG A 186 2.35 22.92 3.72
N SER A 187 1.84 21.72 3.47
CA SER A 187 2.19 20.53 4.27
C SER A 187 3.69 20.21 4.16
N PRO A 188 4.32 19.75 5.27
CA PRO A 188 5.75 19.51 5.33
C PRO A 188 6.17 18.44 4.32
N THR A 189 7.32 18.64 3.67
CA THR A 189 7.93 17.67 2.77
C THR A 189 8.88 16.76 3.50
N VAL A 190 8.83 15.48 3.17
CA VAL A 190 9.71 14.42 3.67
C VAL A 190 10.25 13.62 2.49
N ARG A 191 11.47 13.10 2.62
CA ARG A 191 12.08 12.27 1.59
C ARG A 191 11.93 10.80 1.96
N VAL A 192 11.19 10.06 1.15
CA VAL A 192 10.93 8.62 1.35
C VAL A 192 11.41 7.88 0.11
N GLN A 193 12.35 6.95 0.28
CA GLN A 193 12.92 6.17 -0.83
C GLN A 193 13.41 7.06 -1.99
N PHE A 194 14.10 8.16 -1.64
CA PHE A 194 14.61 9.19 -2.56
C PHE A 194 13.57 10.06 -3.27
N VAL A 195 12.27 9.82 -3.07
CA VAL A 195 11.17 10.63 -3.61
C VAL A 195 10.69 11.64 -2.58
N GLU A 196 10.52 12.90 -3.00
CA GLU A 196 9.95 13.94 -2.15
C GLU A 196 8.42 13.79 -2.09
N ARG A 197 7.90 13.64 -0.87
CA ARG A 197 6.48 13.52 -0.60
C ARG A 197 6.07 14.50 0.49
N ARG A 198 4.84 14.99 0.43
CA ARG A 198 4.23 15.82 1.46
C ARG A 198 3.58 14.93 2.50
N ARG A 199 3.92 15.14 3.77
CA ARG A 199 3.24 14.51 4.91
C ARG A 199 2.00 15.32 5.24
N VAL A 200 0.84 14.80 4.86
CA VAL A 200 -0.47 15.47 5.00
C VAL A 200 -1.27 14.75 6.08
N HIS A 201 -1.58 15.46 7.16
CA HIS A 201 -2.57 15.01 8.13
C HIS A 201 -3.94 15.43 7.60
N ALA A 202 -4.79 14.46 7.27
CA ALA A 202 -5.99 14.69 6.48
C ALA A 202 -7.22 14.04 7.09
N GLU A 203 -8.36 14.71 6.96
CA GLU A 203 -9.68 14.08 6.95
C GLU A 203 -10.11 13.95 5.48
N LEU A 204 -10.48 12.75 5.05
CA LEU A 204 -10.88 12.45 3.68
C LEU A 204 -12.22 11.74 3.63
N ILE A 205 -12.96 11.95 2.56
CA ILE A 205 -14.17 11.18 2.22
C ILE A 205 -13.73 10.02 1.34
N TRP A 206 -13.97 8.80 1.81
CA TRP A 206 -13.63 7.59 1.07
C TRP A 206 -14.59 7.38 -0.10
N LEU A 207 -14.06 7.19 -1.30
CA LEU A 207 -14.86 6.86 -2.49
C LEU A 207 -14.71 5.39 -2.91
N GLY A 208 -13.99 4.58 -2.13
CA GLY A 208 -13.81 3.17 -2.43
C GLY A 208 -12.97 2.94 -3.68
N ARG A 209 -13.31 1.86 -4.40
CA ARG A 209 -12.60 1.50 -5.62
C ARG A 209 -13.28 2.10 -6.84
N LEU A 210 -12.57 2.95 -7.59
CA LEU A 210 -13.11 3.59 -8.79
C LEU A 210 -12.38 3.10 -10.03
N PRO A 211 -13.01 2.30 -10.90
CA PRO A 211 -12.42 1.89 -12.17
C PRO A 211 -12.23 3.06 -13.14
N ALA A 212 -12.97 4.15 -12.90
CA ALA A 212 -12.91 5.42 -13.61
C ALA A 212 -11.56 6.16 -13.49
N LEU A 213 -10.68 5.75 -12.57
CA LEU A 213 -9.36 6.38 -12.35
C LEU A 213 -8.23 5.35 -12.48
N SER A 214 -7.03 5.85 -12.81
CA SER A 214 -5.85 4.98 -13.04
C SER A 214 -5.39 4.21 -11.78
N LEU A 215 -5.74 4.72 -10.59
CA LEU A 215 -5.49 4.09 -9.31
C LEU A 215 -6.79 3.50 -8.78
N ARG A 216 -6.71 2.28 -8.24
CA ARG A 216 -7.87 1.48 -7.87
C ARG A 216 -8.70 2.12 -6.78
N THR A 217 -8.09 2.91 -5.90
CA THR A 217 -8.71 3.40 -4.68
C THR A 217 -8.63 4.92 -4.62
N VAL A 218 -9.74 5.58 -4.27
CA VAL A 218 -9.86 7.04 -4.36
C VAL A 218 -10.49 7.62 -3.10
N GLY A 219 -9.98 8.76 -2.66
CA GLY A 219 -10.59 9.59 -1.62
C GLY A 219 -10.62 11.06 -2.03
N ILE A 220 -11.55 11.84 -1.47
CA ILE A 220 -11.57 13.30 -1.61
C ILE A 220 -11.07 13.91 -0.30
N LEU A 221 -10.12 14.84 -0.38
CA LEU A 221 -9.67 15.59 0.78
C LEU A 221 -10.80 16.50 1.27
N ASP A 222 -11.23 16.31 2.51
CA ASP A 222 -12.26 17.14 3.17
C ASP A 222 -11.61 18.23 4.01
N ARG A 223 -10.53 17.89 4.74
CA ARG A 223 -9.82 18.84 5.61
C ARG A 223 -8.35 18.49 5.78
N VAL A 224 -7.48 19.50 5.83
CA VAL A 224 -6.11 19.35 6.33
C VAL A 224 -6.10 19.63 7.84
N LEU A 225 -5.63 18.67 8.61
CA LEU A 225 -5.47 18.74 10.06
C LEU A 225 -4.12 19.40 10.38
N ARG A 226 -4.08 20.24 11.41
CA ARG A 226 -2.87 20.94 11.88
C ARG A 226 -2.27 20.21 13.07
#